data_AF-A0A966TE00-F1
#
_entry.id   AF-A0A966TE00-F1
#
_cell.length_a   1.000
_cell.length_b   1.000
_cell.length_c   1.000
_cell.angle_alpha   90.00
_cell.angle_beta   90.00
_cell.angle_gamma   90.00
#
_symmetry.space_group_name_H-M   'P 1'
#
loop_
_entity.id
_entity.type
_entity.pdbx_description
1 polymer ?
#
loop_
_entity_poly.entity_id
_entity_poly.type
_entity_poly.pdbx_seq_one_letter_code
_entity_poly.pdbx_strand_id
1 'polypeptide(L)'
;MIKIIDGVLDADLAKKLHQDATSRQDIGDSAFSGYDSINFLDFRLPQEVFTDHFPELLTYRQVRSWGFIYESGTRGVPPHADPADLNLNIWLTPDECIDDHGMNGLNIWMKSRPKDWSFASYNANTTKIIEYIGNAHPVHIPYKFNRAVLFSSSLFHATDNVSTIPGRENRRVSYTFLFQKQDRQVAS
;
A
#
# COMPACT_ATOMS: atom_id res chain seq x y z
N MET A 1 11.07 10.55 1.72
CA MET A 1 11.78 9.38 1.17
C MET A 1 10.74 8.53 0.44
N ILE A 2 11.03 8.14 -0.79
CA ILE A 2 10.32 7.09 -1.54
C ILE A 2 11.43 6.14 -2.02
N LYS A 3 11.30 4.85 -1.74
CA LYS A 3 12.24 3.80 -2.16
C LYS A 3 11.44 2.68 -2.81
N ILE A 4 11.85 2.27 -3.99
CA ILE A 4 11.16 1.28 -4.81
C ILE A 4 12.11 0.11 -5.03
N ILE A 5 11.64 -1.11 -4.76
CA ILE A 5 12.38 -2.35 -4.96
C ILE A 5 11.49 -3.30 -5.77
N ASP A 6 11.99 -3.80 -6.89
CA ASP A 6 11.33 -4.84 -7.69
C ASP A 6 11.84 -6.21 -7.26
N GLY A 7 10.97 -7.23 -7.30
CA GLY A 7 11.35 -8.59 -6.95
C GLY A 7 11.62 -8.77 -5.45
N VAL A 8 10.85 -8.09 -4.60
CA VAL A 8 11.12 -8.01 -3.16
C VAL A 8 10.91 -9.34 -2.42
N LEU A 9 10.01 -10.19 -2.91
CA LEU A 9 9.78 -11.53 -2.41
C LEU A 9 10.32 -12.58 -3.39
N ASP A 10 10.51 -13.81 -2.90
CA ASP A 10 10.53 -14.96 -3.78
C ASP A 10 9.28 -14.96 -4.69
N ALA A 11 9.47 -15.27 -5.98
CA ALA A 11 8.41 -15.11 -6.98
C ALA A 11 7.26 -16.09 -6.76
N ASP A 12 7.55 -17.32 -6.32
CA ASP A 12 6.52 -18.33 -6.04
C ASP A 12 5.75 -17.96 -4.77
N LEU A 13 6.43 -17.42 -3.75
CA LEU A 13 5.76 -16.85 -2.58
C LEU A 13 4.82 -15.69 -2.97
N ALA A 14 5.27 -14.74 -3.80
CA ALA A 14 4.44 -13.62 -4.23
C ALA A 14 3.18 -14.07 -4.98
N LYS A 15 3.32 -15.03 -5.90
CA LYS A 15 2.18 -15.65 -6.62
C LYS A 15 1.24 -16.37 -5.68
N LYS A 16 1.77 -17.15 -4.74
CA LYS A 16 0.96 -17.86 -3.74
C LYS A 16 0.14 -16.89 -2.90
N LEU A 17 0.75 -15.79 -2.41
CA LEU A 17 0.03 -14.79 -1.61
C LEU A 17 -1.11 -14.14 -2.39
N HIS A 18 -0.91 -13.86 -3.68
CA HIS A 18 -1.98 -13.36 -4.55
C HIS A 18 -3.09 -14.39 -4.79
N GLN A 19 -2.74 -15.67 -5.01
CA GLN A 19 -3.71 -16.76 -5.13
C GLN A 19 -4.53 -16.93 -3.84
N ASP A 20 -3.86 -16.92 -2.68
CA ASP A 20 -4.50 -17.03 -1.37
C ASP A 20 -5.48 -15.87 -1.17
N ALA A 21 -5.05 -14.63 -1.47
CA ALA A 21 -5.90 -13.44 -1.38
C ALA A 21 -7.12 -13.51 -2.31
N THR A 22 -6.91 -13.84 -3.59
CA THR A 22 -8.01 -13.87 -4.57
C THR A 22 -8.98 -15.02 -4.33
N SER A 23 -8.55 -16.11 -3.69
CA SER A 23 -9.37 -17.28 -3.35
C SER A 23 -10.19 -17.13 -2.08
N ARG A 24 -9.91 -16.13 -1.23
CA ARG A 24 -10.63 -15.93 0.03
C ARG A 24 -12.13 -15.68 -0.15
N GLN A 25 -12.96 -16.34 0.64
CA GLN A 25 -14.42 -16.15 0.62
C GLN A 25 -14.92 -15.23 1.73
N ASP A 26 -14.10 -14.93 2.73
CA ASP A 26 -14.44 -13.98 3.78
C ASP A 26 -14.32 -12.55 3.24
N ILE A 27 -15.40 -11.78 3.42
CA ILE A 27 -15.48 -10.37 3.07
C ILE A 27 -14.85 -9.59 4.23
N GLY A 28 -13.86 -8.77 3.93
CA GLY A 28 -13.25 -7.87 4.90
C GLY A 28 -13.97 -6.52 5.00
N ASP A 29 -13.31 -5.48 5.50
CA ASP A 29 -13.96 -4.15 5.58
C ASP A 29 -14.09 -3.55 4.17
N SER A 30 -15.32 -3.17 3.79
CA SER A 30 -15.68 -2.61 2.48
C SER A 30 -15.91 -1.10 2.55
N ALA A 31 -14.89 -0.36 3.01
CA ALA A 31 -14.98 1.08 3.23
C ALA A 31 -15.24 1.90 1.93
N PHE A 32 -14.89 1.35 0.76
CA PHE A 32 -15.19 1.97 -0.54
C PHE A 32 -15.73 0.92 -1.51
N SER A 33 -16.62 1.36 -2.39
CA SER A 33 -17.26 0.48 -3.37
C SER A 33 -16.23 -0.15 -4.32
N GLY A 34 -16.25 -1.48 -4.41
CA GLY A 34 -15.44 -2.24 -5.37
C GLY A 34 -14.07 -2.72 -4.86
N TYR A 35 -13.77 -2.61 -3.56
CA TYR A 35 -12.63 -3.32 -3.00
C TYR A 35 -12.95 -3.90 -1.61
N ASP A 36 -12.22 -4.95 -1.24
CA ASP A 36 -12.22 -5.55 0.10
C ASP A 36 -10.87 -5.33 0.79
N SER A 37 -10.89 -5.12 2.11
CA SER A 37 -9.66 -5.03 2.91
C SER A 37 -9.55 -6.16 3.93
N ILE A 38 -8.40 -6.82 3.95
CA ILE A 38 -8.19 -8.05 4.70
C ILE A 38 -7.11 -7.80 5.74
N ASN A 39 -7.44 -7.95 7.02
CA ASN A 39 -6.44 -7.73 8.07
C ASN A 39 -5.43 -8.88 8.10
N PHE A 40 -4.14 -8.56 8.17
CA PHE A 40 -3.08 -9.55 8.34
C PHE A 40 -2.58 -9.50 9.77
N LEU A 41 -3.11 -10.37 10.63
CA LEU A 41 -2.49 -10.61 11.95
C LEU A 41 -1.41 -11.70 11.89
N ASP A 42 -1.51 -12.64 10.93
CA ASP A 42 -0.68 -13.85 10.93
C ASP A 42 0.40 -13.91 9.83
N PHE A 43 0.32 -13.10 8.77
CA PHE A 43 1.37 -13.03 7.75
C PHE A 43 2.49 -12.09 8.19
N ARG A 44 3.71 -12.62 8.29
CA ARG A 44 4.93 -11.84 8.52
C ARG A 44 5.79 -11.86 7.28
N LEU A 45 6.33 -10.71 6.91
CA LEU A 45 7.33 -10.64 5.85
C LEU A 45 8.56 -11.47 6.22
N PRO A 46 9.15 -12.22 5.26
CA PRO A 46 10.43 -12.89 5.48
C PRO A 46 11.50 -11.91 5.96
N GLN A 47 12.42 -12.37 6.80
CA GLN A 47 13.44 -11.51 7.39
C GLN A 47 14.35 -10.88 6.31
N GLU A 48 14.56 -11.61 5.22
CA GLU A 48 15.37 -11.26 4.05
C GLU A 48 14.87 -9.97 3.39
N VAL A 49 13.54 -9.73 3.40
CA VAL A 49 12.96 -8.46 2.92
C VAL A 49 13.57 -7.28 3.66
N PHE A 50 13.78 -7.41 4.96
CA PHE A 50 14.36 -6.36 5.78
C PHE A 50 15.88 -6.32 5.67
N THR A 51 16.58 -7.45 5.73
CA THR A 51 18.06 -7.43 5.69
C THR A 51 18.60 -7.00 4.34
N ASP A 52 17.93 -7.37 3.25
CA ASP A 52 18.51 -7.25 1.90
C ASP A 52 17.96 -6.03 1.17
N HIS A 53 16.72 -5.63 1.45
CA HIS A 53 16.04 -4.56 0.73
C HIS A 53 15.73 -3.33 1.58
N PHE A 54 15.39 -3.51 2.87
CA PHE A 54 14.96 -2.43 3.76
C PHE A 54 15.62 -2.46 5.15
N PRO A 55 16.96 -2.44 5.25
CA PRO A 55 17.65 -2.54 6.55
C PRO A 55 17.29 -1.39 7.49
N GLU A 56 16.85 -0.25 6.97
CA GLU A 56 16.32 0.86 7.75
C GLU A 56 15.14 0.46 8.65
N LEU A 57 14.29 -0.47 8.20
CA LEU A 57 13.12 -0.94 8.94
C LEU A 57 13.46 -1.84 10.12
N LEU A 58 14.70 -2.34 10.24
CA LEU A 58 15.15 -3.11 11.40
C LEU A 58 15.14 -2.29 12.70
N THR A 59 15.14 -0.95 12.58
CA THR A 59 15.01 -0.03 13.72
C THR A 59 13.56 0.42 13.98
N TYR A 60 12.62 -0.14 13.24
CA TYR A 60 11.20 0.14 13.35
C TYR A 60 10.45 -1.08 13.89
N ARG A 61 9.23 -0.87 14.36
CA ARG A 61 8.29 -1.91 14.72
C ARG A 61 7.11 -1.84 13.75
N GLN A 62 6.74 -2.99 13.17
CA GLN A 62 5.47 -3.09 12.46
C GLN A 62 4.32 -2.94 13.46
N VAL A 63 3.43 -1.98 13.21
CA VAL A 63 2.29 -1.67 14.09
C VAL A 63 0.96 -2.07 13.50
N ARG A 64 0.88 -2.22 12.17
CA ARG A 64 -0.33 -2.65 11.47
C ARG A 64 0.02 -3.26 10.10
N SER A 65 -0.85 -4.13 9.61
CA SER A 65 -0.81 -4.65 8.25
C SER A 65 -2.19 -5.05 7.75
N TRP A 66 -2.42 -4.86 6.46
CA TRP A 66 -3.65 -5.29 5.77
C TRP A 66 -3.37 -5.49 4.28
N GLY A 67 -4.30 -6.15 3.60
CA GLY A 67 -4.32 -6.36 2.17
C GLY A 67 -5.53 -5.71 1.57
N PHE A 68 -5.40 -5.20 0.36
CA PHE A 68 -6.54 -4.78 -0.44
C PHE A 68 -6.67 -5.68 -1.66
N ILE A 69 -7.90 -6.10 -1.94
CA ILE A 69 -8.30 -6.83 -3.15
C ILE A 69 -9.27 -5.92 -3.90
N TYR A 70 -8.93 -5.53 -5.12
CA TYR A 70 -9.73 -4.58 -5.90
C TYR A 70 -10.40 -5.27 -7.08
N GLU A 71 -11.66 -4.90 -7.32
CA GLU A 71 -12.33 -5.20 -8.57
C GLU A 71 -11.80 -4.29 -9.69
N SER A 72 -11.75 -4.83 -10.91
CA SER A 72 -11.38 -4.08 -12.12
C SER A 72 -12.41 -2.98 -12.40
N GLY A 73 -11.96 -1.83 -12.91
CA GLY A 73 -12.80 -0.67 -13.20
C GLY A 73 -13.06 0.25 -12.00
N THR A 74 -12.50 -0.05 -10.83
CA THR A 74 -12.65 0.79 -9.63
C THR A 74 -11.69 1.97 -9.65
N ARG A 75 -12.02 3.04 -8.90
CA ARG A 75 -11.20 4.26 -8.82
C ARG A 75 -10.02 4.17 -7.84
N GLY A 76 -9.75 2.98 -7.31
CA GLY A 76 -8.76 2.80 -6.24
C GLY A 76 -9.19 3.44 -4.91
N VAL A 77 -8.19 3.85 -4.13
CA VAL A 77 -8.36 4.49 -2.81
C VAL A 77 -8.04 5.97 -2.98
N PRO A 78 -8.94 6.90 -2.56
CA PRO A 78 -8.70 8.33 -2.71
C PRO A 78 -7.50 8.82 -1.89
N PRO A 79 -7.02 10.06 -2.15
CA PRO A 79 -5.91 10.63 -1.40
C PRO A 79 -6.10 10.58 0.12
N HIS A 80 -5.15 9.99 0.82
CA HIS A 80 -5.10 9.88 2.28
C HIS A 80 -3.65 9.81 2.78
N ALA A 81 -3.46 9.94 4.08
CA ALA A 81 -2.21 9.67 4.78
C ALA A 81 -2.47 8.71 5.95
N ASP A 82 -1.42 8.04 6.44
CA ASP A 82 -1.54 6.96 7.41
C ASP A 82 -0.92 7.27 8.78
N PRO A 83 -1.46 6.71 9.88
CA PRO A 83 -1.08 7.04 11.26
C PRO A 83 0.21 6.30 11.70
N ALA A 84 1.27 6.37 10.90
CA ALA A 84 2.56 5.75 11.17
C ALA A 84 3.72 6.66 10.70
N ASP A 85 4.95 6.15 10.77
CA ASP A 85 6.14 6.82 10.26
C ASP A 85 6.42 6.42 8.80
N LEU A 86 6.34 5.12 8.51
CA LEU A 86 6.61 4.56 7.19
C LEU A 86 5.52 3.57 6.74
N ASN A 87 5.18 3.63 5.46
CA ASN A 87 4.35 2.67 4.72
C ASN A 87 5.24 1.83 3.81
N LEU A 88 5.06 0.52 3.84
CA LEU A 88 5.58 -0.40 2.83
C LEU A 88 4.40 -1.05 2.11
N ASN A 89 4.24 -0.75 0.83
CA ASN A 89 3.25 -1.41 -0.03
C ASN A 89 3.94 -2.45 -0.90
N ILE A 90 3.42 -3.66 -0.99
CA ILE A 90 3.91 -4.73 -1.88
C ILE A 90 2.77 -5.15 -2.81
N TRP A 91 3.05 -5.14 -4.10
CA TRP A 91 2.08 -5.50 -5.14
C TRP A 91 2.26 -6.94 -5.59
N LEU A 92 1.17 -7.70 -5.61
CA LEU A 92 1.23 -9.16 -5.75
C LEU A 92 0.50 -9.70 -6.98
N THR A 93 -0.26 -8.87 -7.69
CA THR A 93 -0.92 -9.29 -8.93
C THR A 93 0.12 -9.47 -10.04
N PRO A 94 0.17 -10.64 -10.68
CA PRO A 94 1.07 -10.88 -11.80
C PRO A 94 0.85 -9.87 -12.93
N ASP A 95 1.92 -9.52 -13.65
CA ASP A 95 1.85 -8.49 -14.70
C ASP A 95 0.92 -8.92 -15.85
N GLU A 96 0.79 -10.23 -16.11
CA GLU A 96 -0.13 -10.80 -17.09
C GLU A 96 -1.63 -10.59 -16.77
N CYS A 97 -1.96 -10.25 -15.51
CA CYS A 97 -3.33 -9.92 -15.12
C CYS A 97 -3.67 -8.45 -15.35
N ILE A 98 -2.68 -7.59 -15.62
CA ILE A 98 -2.85 -6.15 -15.78
C ILE A 98 -3.28 -5.83 -17.22
N ASP A 99 -4.40 -5.11 -17.36
CA ASP A 99 -4.95 -4.73 -18.68
C ASP A 99 -4.40 -3.38 -19.15
N ASP A 100 -4.28 -2.40 -18.23
CA ASP A 100 -3.66 -1.10 -18.48
C ASP A 100 -2.49 -0.85 -17.52
N HIS A 101 -1.27 -0.85 -18.06
CA HIS A 101 -0.03 -0.59 -17.31
C HIS A 101 0.17 0.89 -16.94
N GLY A 102 -0.65 1.81 -17.46
CA GLY A 102 -0.74 3.20 -17.00
C GLY A 102 -1.61 3.35 -15.74
N MET A 103 -2.31 2.29 -15.32
CA MET A 103 -3.17 2.25 -14.14
C MET A 103 -2.57 1.38 -13.03
N ASN A 104 -3.37 1.05 -12.00
CA ASN A 104 -3.07 0.13 -10.89
C ASN A 104 -1.96 0.57 -9.92
N GLY A 105 -1.20 1.61 -10.27
CA GLY A 105 -0.07 2.12 -9.52
C GLY A 105 -0.45 2.89 -8.26
N LEU A 106 0.48 3.74 -7.83
CA LEU A 106 0.32 4.60 -6.65
C LEU A 106 0.76 6.01 -6.99
N ASN A 107 -0.10 6.97 -6.66
CA ASN A 107 0.18 8.39 -6.77
C ASN A 107 0.59 8.90 -5.38
N ILE A 108 1.79 9.47 -5.26
CA ILE A 108 2.29 10.05 -4.00
C ILE A 108 2.55 11.54 -4.21
N TRP A 109 1.87 12.38 -3.44
CA TRP A 109 2.15 13.81 -3.41
C TRP A 109 3.28 14.08 -2.42
N MET A 110 4.26 14.90 -2.82
CA MET A 110 5.34 15.36 -1.95
C MET A 110 4.86 16.45 -0.97
N LYS A 111 3.71 16.21 -0.34
CA LYS A 111 3.05 17.03 0.67
C LYS A 111 2.67 16.14 1.84
N SER A 112 3.27 16.42 3.00
CA SER A 112 2.90 15.75 4.23
C SER A 112 1.61 16.33 4.81
N ARG A 113 0.85 15.49 5.52
CA ARG A 113 -0.27 15.95 6.36
C ARG A 113 0.19 17.03 7.34
N PRO A 114 -0.60 18.10 7.56
CA PRO A 114 -0.36 19.03 8.65
C PRO A 114 -0.38 18.35 10.02
N LYS A 115 0.47 18.81 10.95
CA LYS A 115 0.62 18.18 12.28
C LYS A 115 -0.61 18.34 13.18
N ASP A 116 -1.37 19.40 12.96
CA ASP A 116 -2.59 19.76 13.68
C ASP A 116 -3.85 19.08 13.13
N TRP A 117 -3.74 18.35 12.01
CA TRP A 117 -4.88 17.61 11.47
C TRP A 117 -5.19 16.36 12.28
N SER A 118 -6.46 16.19 12.62
CA SER A 118 -6.99 14.94 13.18
C SER A 118 -6.85 13.78 12.19
N PHE A 119 -6.87 12.55 12.69
CA PHE A 119 -6.88 11.33 11.85
C PHE A 119 -7.96 11.38 10.78
N ALA A 120 -9.21 11.71 11.16
CA ALA A 120 -10.31 11.85 10.20
C ALA A 120 -10.03 12.90 9.12
N SER A 121 -9.30 13.98 9.43
CA SER A 121 -8.96 15.02 8.44
C SER A 121 -7.98 14.53 7.38
N TYR A 122 -6.91 13.82 7.77
CA TYR A 122 -5.88 13.41 6.80
C TYR A 122 -6.11 12.02 6.21
N ASN A 123 -6.95 11.18 6.83
CA ASN A 123 -7.18 9.81 6.37
C ASN A 123 -8.51 9.65 5.61
N ALA A 124 -9.56 10.39 5.97
CA ALA A 124 -10.90 10.16 5.45
C ALA A 124 -11.56 11.39 4.75
N ASN A 125 -11.10 12.61 5.02
CA ASN A 125 -11.70 13.82 4.44
C ASN A 125 -11.09 14.17 3.08
N THR A 126 -11.46 13.41 2.04
CA THR A 126 -10.94 13.56 0.68
C THR A 126 -11.05 15.00 0.14
N THR A 127 -12.17 15.70 0.39
CA THR A 127 -12.35 17.09 -0.07
C THR A 127 -11.29 18.02 0.52
N LYS A 128 -11.11 17.98 1.84
CA LYS A 128 -10.10 18.80 2.54
C LYS A 128 -8.68 18.46 2.08
N ILE A 129 -8.42 17.19 1.82
CA ILE A 129 -7.12 16.70 1.33
C ILE A 129 -6.84 17.24 -0.08
N ILE A 130 -7.81 17.14 -1.00
CA ILE A 130 -7.69 17.65 -2.37
C ILE A 130 -7.45 19.17 -2.37
N GLU A 131 -8.19 19.93 -1.57
CA GLU A 131 -8.00 21.37 -1.42
C GLU A 131 -6.58 21.72 -0.93
N TYR A 132 -6.06 20.97 0.06
CA TYR A 132 -4.71 21.18 0.59
C TYR A 132 -3.60 20.79 -0.39
N ILE A 133 -3.79 19.71 -1.14
CA ILE A 133 -2.87 19.28 -2.19
C ILE A 133 -2.85 20.32 -3.31
N GLY A 134 -4.00 20.89 -3.67
CA GLY A 134 -4.13 21.90 -4.73
C GLY A 134 -3.57 21.40 -6.05
N ASN A 135 -2.82 22.24 -6.77
CA ASN A 135 -2.22 21.92 -8.07
C ASN A 135 -0.90 21.13 -7.99
N ALA A 136 -0.58 20.54 -6.84
CA ALA A 136 0.62 19.72 -6.72
C ALA A 136 0.47 18.44 -7.55
N HIS A 137 1.46 18.16 -8.39
CA HIS A 137 1.48 16.95 -9.19
C HIS A 137 2.05 15.79 -8.35
N PRO A 138 1.40 14.62 -8.34
CA PRO A 138 1.95 13.45 -7.67
C PRO A 138 3.16 12.90 -8.44
N VAL A 139 4.04 12.22 -7.71
CA VAL A 139 4.93 11.23 -8.30
C VAL A 139 4.10 9.97 -8.53
N HIS A 140 3.92 9.60 -9.81
CA HIS A 140 3.26 8.36 -10.18
C HIS A 140 4.26 7.20 -10.16
N ILE A 141 3.93 6.15 -9.43
CA ILE A 141 4.69 4.90 -9.38
C ILE A 141 3.90 3.86 -10.17
N PRO A 142 4.35 3.48 -11.37
CA PRO A 142 3.62 2.56 -12.23
C PRO A 142 3.58 1.18 -11.59
N TYR A 143 2.49 0.44 -11.82
CA TYR A 143 2.35 -0.91 -11.32
C TYR A 143 3.44 -1.84 -11.85
N LYS A 144 3.87 -2.79 -11.02
CA LYS A 144 4.67 -3.94 -11.41
C LYS A 144 4.51 -5.06 -10.39
N PHE A 145 4.39 -6.30 -10.86
CA PHE A 145 4.37 -7.47 -10.00
C PHE A 145 5.60 -7.52 -9.09
N ASN A 146 5.37 -7.89 -7.82
CA ASN A 146 6.39 -8.07 -6.79
C ASN A 146 7.24 -6.80 -6.52
N ARG A 147 6.64 -5.62 -6.74
CA ARG A 147 7.23 -4.33 -6.39
C ARG A 147 6.86 -3.94 -4.97
N ALA A 148 7.87 -3.59 -4.19
CA ALA A 148 7.74 -2.89 -2.92
C ALA A 148 7.95 -1.38 -3.08
N VAL A 149 7.12 -0.59 -2.43
CA VAL A 149 7.23 0.86 -2.33
C VAL A 149 7.25 1.25 -0.85
N LEU A 150 8.42 1.70 -0.36
CA LEU A 150 8.61 2.25 0.98
C LEU A 150 8.55 3.77 0.93
N PHE A 151 7.70 4.39 1.73
CA PHE A 151 7.55 5.84 1.77
C PHE A 151 7.11 6.35 3.14
N SER A 152 7.24 7.66 3.36
CA SER A 152 6.76 8.31 4.58
C SER A 152 5.23 8.27 4.64
N SER A 153 4.66 7.66 5.70
CA SER A 153 3.21 7.60 5.94
C SER A 153 2.55 8.97 6.06
N SER A 154 3.32 10.02 6.34
CA SER A 154 2.84 11.40 6.36
C SER A 154 2.49 11.97 4.99
N LEU A 155 3.03 11.42 3.91
CA LEU A 155 2.73 11.90 2.56
C LEU A 155 1.32 11.49 2.16
N PHE A 156 0.59 12.42 1.55
CA PHE A 156 -0.67 12.07 0.91
C PHE A 156 -0.40 11.14 -0.27
N HIS A 157 -1.19 10.08 -0.39
CA HIS A 157 -1.08 9.08 -1.44
C HIS A 157 -2.45 8.50 -1.80
N ALA A 158 -2.56 7.98 -3.02
CA ALA A 158 -3.78 7.39 -3.56
C ALA A 158 -3.43 6.20 -4.44
N THR A 159 -4.18 5.11 -4.31
CA THR A 159 -4.14 4.02 -5.30
C THR A 159 -4.80 4.52 -6.57
N ASP A 160 -4.17 4.27 -7.72
CA ASP A 160 -4.74 4.66 -9.01
C ASP A 160 -6.03 3.89 -9.36
N ASN A 161 -6.68 4.29 -10.45
CA ASN A 161 -7.72 3.48 -11.08
C ASN A 161 -7.19 2.05 -11.30
N VAL A 162 -8.08 1.08 -11.19
CA VAL A 162 -7.73 -0.35 -11.28
C VAL A 162 -8.17 -0.88 -12.63
N SER A 163 -7.25 -1.47 -13.37
CA SER A 163 -7.52 -2.10 -14.67
C SER A 163 -6.79 -3.44 -14.76
N THR A 164 -7.56 -4.51 -14.61
CA THR A 164 -7.12 -5.90 -14.75
C THR A 164 -8.02 -6.63 -15.74
N ILE A 165 -7.49 -7.69 -16.36
CA ILE A 165 -8.29 -8.56 -17.23
C ILE A 165 -9.43 -9.22 -16.42
N PRO A 166 -10.53 -9.66 -17.07
CA PRO A 166 -11.66 -10.28 -16.38
C PRO A 166 -11.25 -11.56 -15.64
N GLY A 167 -11.85 -11.81 -14.47
CA GLY A 167 -11.60 -13.01 -13.67
C GLY A 167 -11.25 -12.68 -12.22
N ARG A 168 -11.75 -13.49 -11.30
CA ARG A 168 -11.56 -13.27 -9.85
C ARG A 168 -10.09 -13.41 -9.44
N GLU A 169 -9.39 -14.33 -10.10
CA GLU A 169 -7.97 -14.58 -10.00
C GLU A 169 -7.13 -13.40 -10.52
N ASN A 170 -7.67 -12.57 -11.41
CA ASN A 170 -6.92 -11.46 -12.00
C ASN A 170 -7.02 -10.16 -11.20
N ARG A 171 -7.78 -10.16 -10.09
CA ARG A 171 -7.99 -8.96 -9.26
C ARG A 171 -6.68 -8.38 -8.75
N ARG A 172 -6.63 -7.05 -8.63
CA ARG A 172 -5.47 -6.34 -8.09
C ARG A 172 -5.35 -6.63 -6.60
N VAL A 173 -4.17 -7.04 -6.15
CA VAL A 173 -3.84 -7.31 -4.76
C VAL A 173 -2.64 -6.47 -4.35
N SER A 174 -2.79 -5.77 -3.22
CA SER A 174 -1.73 -4.97 -2.61
C SER A 174 -1.69 -5.26 -1.12
N TYR A 175 -0.51 -5.56 -0.59
CA TYR A 175 -0.28 -5.72 0.85
C TYR A 175 0.38 -4.46 1.40
N THR A 176 -0.07 -3.99 2.55
CA THR A 176 0.41 -2.76 3.17
C THR A 176 0.85 -3.05 4.60
N PHE A 177 2.02 -2.51 4.97
CA PHE A 177 2.60 -2.64 6.30
C PHE A 177 2.96 -1.25 6.83
N LEU A 178 2.53 -0.95 8.05
CA LEU A 178 2.83 0.30 8.74
C LEU A 178 3.90 0.09 9.80
N PHE A 179 4.88 0.99 9.81
CA PHE A 179 6.01 0.95 10.71
C PHE A 179 6.08 2.23 11.53
N GLN A 180 6.37 2.07 12.82
CA GLN A 180 6.70 3.15 13.74
C GLN A 180 8.12 2.97 14.24
N LYS A 181 8.86 4.07 14.37
CA LYS A 181 10.22 4.04 14.88
C LYS A 181 10.18 3.55 16.32
N GLN A 182 11.08 2.62 16.66
CA GLN A 182 11.22 2.23 18.06
C GLN A 182 11.84 3.41 18.80
N ASP A 183 11.17 3.91 19.84
CA ASP A 183 11.81 4.84 20.77
C ASP A 183 13.05 4.14 21.32
N ARG A 184 14.21 4.79 21.23
CA ARG A 184 15.37 4.33 21.99
C ARG A 184 14.93 4.38 23.44
N GLN A 185 14.82 3.22 24.09
CA GLN A 185 14.94 3.20 25.54
C GLN A 185 16.32 3.79 25.84
N VAL A 186 16.33 5.04 26.29
CA VAL A 186 17.48 5.59 26.99
C VAL A 186 17.58 4.69 28.22
N ALA A 187 18.60 3.83 28.24
CA ALA A 187 18.91 3.07 29.45
C ALA A 187 19.08 4.10 30.58
N SER A 188 18.14 4.08 31.51
CA SER A 188 18.22 4.81 32.78
C SER A 188 19.23 4.15 33.69
#